data_AF-A0A7C9DSQ9-F1
#
_entry.id   AF-A0A7C9DSQ9-F1
#
_cell.length_a   1.000
_cell.length_b   1.000
_cell.length_c   1.000
_cell.angle_alpha   90.00
_cell.angle_beta   90.00
_cell.angle_gamma   90.00
#
_symmetry.space_group_name_H-M   'P 1'
#
loop_
_entity.id
_entity.type
_entity.pdbx_description
1 polymer ?
#
loop_
_entity_poly.entity_id
_entity_poly.type
_entity_poly.pdbx_seq_one_letter_code
_entity_poly.pdbx_strand_id
1 'polypeptide(L)'
;MGRTIKDLSTCFLTYHTLSSSFQDDPVEGMEWVKKRKEGEGIPLPAFGLATYKMQGNVWVSGKGGQDQGKLASLCGVADSWLKQLRVEHHDFNYFNGIRRG
;
A
#
# COMPACT_ATOMS: atom_id res chain seq x y z
N MET A 1 -27.31 -10.18 -16.89
CA MET A 1 -26.48 -8.96 -16.77
C MET A 1 -25.04 -9.41 -16.60
N GLY A 2 -24.19 -9.19 -17.61
CA GLY A 2 -22.85 -9.77 -17.67
C GLY A 2 -21.89 -9.10 -16.69
N ARG A 3 -21.22 -9.89 -15.85
CA ARG A 3 -20.04 -9.46 -15.10
C ARG A 3 -18.98 -9.07 -16.12
N THR A 4 -18.67 -7.79 -16.23
CA THR A 4 -17.60 -7.34 -17.12
C THR A 4 -16.25 -7.68 -16.48
N ILE A 5 -15.16 -7.80 -17.26
CA ILE A 5 -13.81 -8.08 -16.73
C ILE A 5 -13.39 -7.05 -15.65
N LYS A 6 -13.94 -5.83 -15.72
CA LYS A 6 -13.80 -4.75 -14.71
C LYS A 6 -14.40 -5.08 -13.34
N ASP A 7 -15.26 -6.09 -13.26
CA ASP A 7 -15.80 -6.59 -11.99
C ASP A 7 -14.90 -7.60 -11.29
N LEU A 8 -13.83 -8.07 -11.95
CA LEU A 8 -12.90 -9.05 -11.39
C LEU A 8 -11.49 -8.49 -11.12
N SER A 9 -11.21 -7.23 -11.47
CA SER A 9 -9.90 -6.63 -11.24
C SER A 9 -9.77 -6.12 -9.79
N THR A 10 -8.89 -6.76 -9.01
CA THR A 10 -8.39 -6.18 -7.75
C THR A 10 -7.19 -5.30 -8.06
N CYS A 11 -7.20 -4.05 -7.60
CA CYS A 11 -6.10 -3.12 -7.83
C CYS A 11 -5.62 -2.55 -6.50
N PHE A 12 -4.36 -2.13 -6.47
CA PHE A 12 -3.78 -1.42 -5.34
C PHE A 12 -2.98 -0.21 -5.82
N LEU A 13 -2.95 0.83 -5.00
CA LEU A 13 -2.19 2.07 -5.20
C LEU A 13 -1.24 2.22 -4.02
N THR A 14 0.06 2.29 -4.26
CA THR A 14 1.09 2.43 -3.21
C THR A 14 1.81 3.77 -3.32
N TYR A 15 2.22 4.31 -2.17
CA TYR A 15 3.00 5.54 -2.07
C TYR A 15 4.40 5.22 -1.54
N HIS A 16 5.40 5.77 -2.22
CA HIS A 16 6.82 5.50 -1.97
C HIS A 16 7.61 6.80 -1.82
N THR A 17 8.58 6.80 -0.92
CA THR A 17 9.49 7.94 -0.74
C THR A 17 10.70 7.78 -1.66
N LEU A 18 10.88 8.69 -2.62
CA LEU A 18 12.02 8.69 -3.54
C LEU A 18 13.27 9.39 -2.97
N SER A 19 13.16 10.01 -1.80
CA SER A 19 14.28 10.70 -1.16
C SER A 19 15.24 9.70 -0.50
N SER A 20 16.54 9.86 -0.77
CA SER A 20 17.61 9.05 -0.19
C SER A 20 17.69 9.20 1.33
N SER A 21 17.26 10.32 1.89
CA SER A 21 17.36 10.61 3.32
C SER A 21 16.48 9.73 4.22
N PHE A 22 15.51 9.02 3.64
CA PHE A 22 14.57 8.16 4.37
C PHE A 22 14.80 6.66 4.11
N GLN A 23 15.89 6.30 3.43
CA GLN A 23 16.19 4.92 3.04
C GLN A 23 17.03 4.17 4.09
N ASP A 24 17.60 4.90 5.05
CA ASP A 24 18.38 4.35 6.16
C ASP A 24 17.51 3.93 7.36
N ASP A 25 16.23 4.29 7.40
CA ASP A 25 15.31 3.86 8.44
C ASP A 25 14.69 2.50 8.08
N PRO A 26 15.03 1.41 8.81
CA PRO A 26 14.47 0.10 8.52
C PRO A 26 12.98 0.10 8.84
N VAL A 27 12.14 0.04 7.80
CA VAL A 27 10.71 -0.23 7.97
C VAL A 27 10.55 -1.58 8.64
N GLU A 28 9.94 -1.59 9.83
CA GLU A 28 9.76 -2.76 10.67
C GLU A 28 9.11 -3.90 9.87
N GLY A 29 9.79 -5.05 9.79
CA GLY A 29 9.36 -6.22 9.00
C GLY A 29 9.94 -6.36 7.59
N MET A 30 10.94 -5.55 7.19
CA MET A 30 11.74 -5.76 5.97
C MET A 30 13.21 -6.07 6.27
N GLU A 31 13.49 -7.18 6.93
CA GLU A 31 14.87 -7.62 7.19
C GLU A 31 15.68 -7.92 5.92
N TRP A 32 15.01 -8.26 4.80
CA TRP A 32 15.64 -8.53 3.51
C TRP A 32 16.31 -7.29 2.88
N VAL A 33 15.97 -6.09 3.33
CA VAL A 33 16.63 -4.84 2.87
C VAL A 33 18.06 -4.75 3.38
N LYS A 34 18.39 -5.35 4.53
CA LYS A 34 19.73 -5.25 5.16
C LYS A 34 20.82 -6.06 4.47
N LYS A 35 20.46 -7.02 3.61
CA LYS A 35 21.42 -7.96 3.00
C LYS A 35 21.59 -7.67 1.52
N ARG A 36 22.13 -6.50 1.17
CA ARG A 36 22.38 -6.17 -0.23
C ARG A 36 23.85 -5.89 -0.53
N LYS A 37 24.30 -6.40 -1.69
CA LYS A 37 25.65 -6.18 -2.21
C LYS A 37 25.72 -4.82 -2.91
N GLU A 38 26.90 -4.23 -2.90
CA GLU A 38 27.23 -3.03 -3.66
C GLU A 38 26.86 -3.24 -5.14
N GLY A 39 25.92 -2.44 -5.66
CA GLY A 39 25.35 -2.55 -7.02
C GLY A 39 23.89 -3.02 -7.09
N GLU A 40 23.27 -3.46 -5.99
CA GLU A 40 21.83 -3.72 -5.97
C GLU A 40 21.03 -2.41 -5.82
N GLY A 41 19.99 -2.24 -6.63
CA GLY A 41 19.18 -1.02 -6.68
C GLY A 41 18.56 -0.63 -5.33
N ILE A 42 18.24 0.65 -5.19
CA ILE A 42 17.73 1.25 -3.97
C ILE A 42 16.31 0.72 -3.65
N PRO A 43 16.05 0.16 -2.46
CA PRO A 43 14.72 -0.25 -2.05
C PRO A 43 13.85 0.98 -1.79
N LEU A 44 12.64 0.97 -2.35
CA LEU A 44 11.62 1.99 -2.12
C LEU A 44 10.45 1.33 -1.39
N PRO A 45 10.51 1.17 -0.06
CA PRO A 45 9.40 0.61 0.69
C PRO A 45 8.16 1.51 0.57
N ALA A 46 6.98 0.89 0.43
CA ALA A 46 5.73 1.64 0.45
C ALA A 46 5.43 2.11 1.88
N PHE A 47 5.14 3.40 2.06
CA PHE A 47 4.70 3.94 3.35
C PHE A 47 3.17 4.08 3.43
N GLY A 48 2.48 4.10 2.28
CA GLY A 48 1.03 4.24 2.20
C GLY A 48 0.42 3.34 1.13
N LEU A 49 -0.87 3.01 1.29
CA LEU A 49 -1.62 2.14 0.38
C LEU A 49 -3.09 2.56 0.23
N ALA A 50 -3.69 2.28 -0.92
CA ALA A 50 -5.15 2.19 -1.10
C ALA A 50 -5.50 0.95 -1.92
N THR A 51 -6.64 0.32 -1.66
CA THR A 51 -7.02 -0.96 -2.28
C THR A 51 -8.42 -0.91 -2.87
N TYR A 52 -8.58 -1.40 -4.10
CA TYR A 52 -9.84 -1.42 -4.83
C TYR A 52 -10.33 -2.86 -5.02
N LYS A 53 -11.58 -3.12 -4.59
CA LYS A 53 -12.24 -4.44 -4.66
C LYS A 53 -11.41 -5.58 -4.04
N MET A 54 -10.54 -5.26 -3.07
CA MET A 54 -9.61 -6.23 -2.50
C MET A 54 -10.34 -7.18 -1.54
N GLN A 55 -10.30 -8.47 -1.87
CA GLN A 55 -10.79 -9.53 -0.99
C GLN A 55 -9.70 -9.89 0.01
N GLY A 56 -9.99 -9.71 1.31
CA GLY A 56 -9.00 -9.81 2.38
C GLY A 56 -8.33 -11.17 2.56
N ASN A 57 -8.83 -12.24 1.93
CA ASN A 57 -8.26 -13.59 1.98
C ASN A 57 -7.21 -13.88 0.89
N VAL A 58 -7.13 -13.06 -0.17
CA VAL A 58 -6.18 -13.30 -1.29
C VAL A 58 -4.79 -12.74 -0.99
N TRP A 59 -4.71 -11.64 -0.25
CA TRP A 59 -3.48 -10.89 0.01
C TRP A 59 -2.93 -11.04 1.44
N VAL A 60 -3.69 -11.70 2.31
CA VAL A 60 -3.30 -11.98 3.69
C VAL A 60 -2.80 -13.41 3.74
N SER A 61 -1.51 -13.60 3.98
CA SER A 61 -0.98 -14.93 4.20
C SER A 61 -1.52 -15.43 5.53
N GLY A 62 -2.28 -16.52 5.49
CA GLY A 62 -2.97 -17.07 6.65
C GLY A 62 -1.96 -17.58 7.69
N LYS A 63 -1.64 -16.73 8.68
CA LYS A 63 -1.35 -17.07 10.09
C LYS A 63 -1.21 -15.77 10.89
N GLY A 64 -2.27 -15.39 11.60
CA GLY A 64 -2.20 -14.40 12.69
C GLY A 64 -2.74 -12.99 12.43
N GLY A 65 -3.36 -12.69 11.28
CA GLY A 65 -4.01 -11.40 11.02
C GLY A 65 -3.07 -10.18 10.96
N GLN A 66 -1.76 -10.40 11.07
CA GLN A 66 -0.74 -9.36 11.09
C GLN A 66 -0.73 -8.52 9.80
N ASP A 67 -0.96 -9.17 8.65
CA ASP A 67 -1.07 -8.50 7.35
C ASP A 67 -2.29 -7.58 7.29
N GLN A 68 -3.40 -7.93 7.92
CA GLN A 68 -4.59 -7.06 7.95
C GLN A 68 -4.33 -5.79 8.75
N GLY A 69 -3.68 -5.91 9.91
CA GLY A 69 -3.27 -4.76 10.72
C GLY A 69 -2.30 -3.84 9.95
N LYS A 70 -1.33 -4.44 9.25
CA LYS A 70 -0.38 -3.70 8.42
C LYS A 70 -1.05 -2.98 7.24
N LEU A 71 -1.97 -3.66 6.54
CA LEU A 71 -2.75 -3.06 5.44
C LEU A 71 -3.62 -1.90 5.93
N ALA A 72 -4.29 -2.06 7.08
CA ALA A 72 -5.09 -0.99 7.68
C ALA A 72 -4.23 0.20 8.09
N SER A 73 -3.04 -0.05 8.67
CA SER A 73 -2.06 0.97 9.00
C SER A 73 -1.61 1.75 7.76
N LEU A 74 -1.17 1.06 6.70
CA LEU A 74 -0.75 1.69 5.44
C LEU A 74 -1.87 2.52 4.77
N CYS A 75 -3.12 2.06 4.87
CA CYS A 75 -4.26 2.85 4.39
C CYS A 75 -4.46 4.13 5.20
N GLY A 76 -4.35 4.05 6.54
CA GLY A 76 -4.44 5.20 7.43
C GLY A 76 -3.31 6.21 7.22
N VAL A 77 -2.08 5.73 6.97
CA VAL A 77 -0.94 6.58 6.66
C VAL A 77 -1.15 7.31 5.33
N ALA A 78 -1.62 6.63 4.28
CA ALA A 78 -1.92 7.27 3.00
C ALA A 78 -2.98 8.38 3.11
N ASP A 79 -4.08 8.09 3.81
CA ASP A 79 -5.16 9.07 4.06
C ASP A 79 -4.64 10.30 4.83
N SER A 80 -3.88 10.08 5.90
CA SER A 80 -3.32 11.15 6.73
C SER A 80 -2.30 11.99 5.95
N TRP A 81 -1.44 11.34 5.16
CA TRP A 81 -0.43 12.01 4.35
C TRP A 81 -1.05 12.91 3.27
N LEU A 82 -2.05 12.42 2.54
CA LEU A 82 -2.77 13.22 1.53
C LEU A 82 -3.50 14.42 2.16
N LYS A 83 -4.13 14.21 3.33
CA LYS A 83 -4.76 15.29 4.10
C LYS A 83 -3.76 16.35 4.55
N GLN A 84 -2.58 15.93 5.00
CA GLN A 84 -1.50 16.84 5.40
C GLN A 84 -0.98 17.67 4.23
N LEU A 85 -0.87 17.07 3.04
CA LEU A 85 -0.50 17.77 1.80
C LEU A 85 -1.63 18.68 1.27
N ARG A 86 -2.86 18.52 1.76
CA ARG A 86 -4.06 19.22 1.28
C ARG A 86 -4.29 19.04 -0.23
N VAL A 87 -3.95 17.86 -0.74
CA VAL A 87 -4.12 17.50 -2.15
C VAL A 87 -5.34 16.61 -2.30
N GLU A 88 -6.19 16.93 -3.28
CA GLU A 88 -7.23 16.01 -3.73
C GLU A 88 -6.62 15.03 -4.74
N HIS A 89 -6.52 13.76 -4.35
CA HIS A 89 -5.98 12.71 -5.20
C HIS A 89 -7.14 11.87 -5.76
N HIS A 90 -7.54 12.13 -7.01
CA HIS A 90 -8.68 11.46 -7.64
C HIS A 90 -8.55 9.93 -7.62
N ASP A 91 -7.35 9.40 -7.87
CA ASP A 91 -7.13 7.95 -7.81
C ASP A 91 -7.26 7.45 -6.37
N PHE A 92 -6.87 8.22 -5.36
CA PHE A 92 -7.04 7.77 -3.98
C PHE A 92 -8.52 7.66 -3.63
N ASN A 93 -9.31 8.65 -4.06
CA ASN A 93 -10.76 8.65 -3.87
C ASN A 93 -11.43 7.50 -4.62
N TYR A 94 -10.99 7.19 -5.84
CA TYR A 94 -11.47 6.03 -6.59
C TYR A 94 -11.19 4.70 -5.88
N PHE A 95 -9.97 4.53 -5.34
CA PHE A 95 -9.60 3.31 -4.64
C PHE A 95 -10.27 3.20 -3.26
N ASN A 96 -10.51 4.31 -2.55
CA ASN A 96 -11.13 4.31 -1.23
C ASN A 96 -12.68 4.30 -1.26
N GLY A 97 -13.29 4.79 -2.34
CA GLY A 97 -14.73 5.06 -2.45
C GLY A 97 -15.66 3.84 -2.34
N ILE A 98 -15.14 2.61 -2.47
CA ILE A 98 -15.97 1.39 -2.39
C ILE A 98 -16.27 0.95 -0.95
N ARG A 99 -15.63 1.53 0.08
CA ARG A 99 -15.94 1.17 1.48
C ARG A 99 -17.30 1.65 1.99
N ARG A 100 -18.09 2.36 1.17
CA ARG A 100 -19.42 2.90 1.52
C ARG A 100 -20.59 2.34 0.69
N GLY A 101 -20.36 1.28 -0.08
CA GLY A 101 -21.41 0.58 -0.85
C GLY A 101 -21.82 -0.72 -0.21
#